data_AF-A0A396Z229-F1
#
_entry.id   AF-A0A396Z229-F1
#
_cell.length_a   1.000
_cell.length_b   1.000
_cell.length_c   1.000
_cell.angle_alpha   90.00
_cell.angle_beta   90.00
_cell.angle_gamma   90.00
#
_symmetry.space_group_name_H-M   'P 1'
#
loop_
_entity.id
_entity.type
_entity.pdbx_description
1 polymer ?
#
loop_
_entity_poly.entity_id
_entity_poly.type
_entity_poly.pdbx_seq_one_letter_code
_entity_poly.pdbx_strand_id
1 'polypeptide(L)'
;MNLKLHSIYFLFLAMFYNCTTPQIEEISFPDKGNLKFLSSKNPEAVRILKSIKELENKNTSYSGEFSMRIENFVPKKESFSADGKIYYDRPSGKMYIELSDPFFGMIVSRVFTDGVSIQIKTANSNTQTLPMGDIVFKDPTGKKQSTIPFPVLYSLLSNNSSGLAGADPIFVNLSERAILVKKPGEDITFWMTDFGIGSVELLSKKSNLKAITKVQGIVSFPPKTTITRIVEPKTNLDQNKIEIKMKKIALSETIPDSKFQF
;
A
#
# COMPACT_ATOMS: atom_id res chain seq x y z
N MET A 1 58.09 9.25 9.73
CA MET A 1 57.13 9.85 8.76
C MET A 1 56.13 8.85 8.15
N ASN A 2 56.24 7.53 8.42
CA ASN A 2 55.41 6.50 7.77
C ASN A 2 54.07 6.19 8.47
N LEU A 3 53.90 6.51 9.76
CA LEU A 3 52.65 6.24 10.49
C LEU A 3 51.46 7.11 10.01
N LYS A 4 51.74 8.36 9.62
CA LYS A 4 50.70 9.30 9.14
C LYS A 4 50.15 8.92 7.76
N LEU A 5 50.97 8.34 6.88
CA LEU A 5 50.52 7.88 5.56
C LEU A 5 49.60 6.65 5.65
N HIS A 6 49.91 5.70 6.55
CA HIS A 6 49.07 4.51 6.73
C HIS A 6 47.69 4.85 7.34
N SER A 7 47.65 5.81 8.27
CA SER A 7 46.38 6.27 8.85
C SER A 7 45.48 6.98 7.84
N ILE A 8 46.06 7.70 6.86
CA ILE A 8 45.30 8.35 5.78
C ILE A 8 44.78 7.33 4.77
N TYR A 9 45.57 6.30 4.43
CA TYR A 9 45.13 5.21 3.56
C TYR A 9 43.99 4.39 4.18
N PHE A 10 44.04 4.12 5.48
CA PHE A 10 42.97 3.39 6.19
C PHE A 10 41.67 4.22 6.27
N LEU A 11 41.78 5.54 6.43
CA LEU A 11 40.63 6.45 6.42
C LEU A 11 40.00 6.58 5.01
N PHE A 12 40.82 6.54 3.96
CA PHE A 12 40.35 6.54 2.57
C PHE A 12 39.69 5.21 2.19
N LEU A 13 40.21 4.07 2.68
CA LEU A 13 39.60 2.74 2.48
C LEU A 13 38.26 2.61 3.21
N ALA A 14 38.12 3.21 4.40
CA ALA A 14 36.87 3.20 5.17
C ALA A 14 35.74 4.00 4.49
N MET A 15 36.07 4.99 3.65
CA MET A 15 35.07 5.74 2.86
C MET A 15 34.51 4.97 1.65
N PHE A 16 35.07 3.80 1.31
CA PHE A 16 34.52 2.90 0.28
C PHE A 16 33.62 1.79 0.84
N TYR A 17 33.27 1.82 2.13
CA TYR A 17 32.14 1.04 2.62
C TYR A 17 30.85 1.63 2.05
N ASN A 18 30.53 1.16 0.84
CA ASN A 18 29.25 1.16 0.16
C ASN A 18 28.14 1.80 1.01
N CYS A 19 27.85 3.07 0.71
CA CYS A 19 26.57 3.68 1.05
C CYS A 19 25.49 3.03 0.17
N THR A 20 25.25 1.72 0.35
CA THR A 20 24.13 1.04 -0.27
C THR A 20 22.91 1.41 0.56
N THR A 21 21.95 2.09 -0.05
CA THR A 21 20.63 2.23 0.53
C THR A 21 20.09 0.83 0.83
N PRO A 22 19.62 0.56 2.08
CA PRO A 22 19.09 -0.75 2.42
C PRO A 22 17.91 -1.06 1.48
N GLN A 23 17.82 -2.29 0.95
CA GLN A 23 16.72 -2.66 0.07
C GLN A 23 15.42 -2.79 0.85
N ILE A 24 14.28 -2.54 0.22
CA ILE A 24 12.97 -2.91 0.77
C ILE A 24 12.93 -4.43 0.95
N GLU A 25 12.47 -4.90 2.11
CA GLU A 25 12.33 -6.34 2.40
C GLU A 25 11.48 -7.04 1.35
N GLU A 26 11.89 -8.26 0.99
CA GLU A 26 11.14 -9.07 0.04
C GLU A 26 9.95 -9.75 0.71
N ILE A 27 8.77 -9.54 0.12
CA ILE A 27 7.54 -10.24 0.50
C ILE A 27 7.10 -11.19 -0.62
N SER A 28 6.61 -12.36 -0.23
CA SER A 28 6.11 -13.40 -1.14
C SER A 28 4.59 -13.37 -1.26
N PHE A 29 4.08 -13.83 -2.39
CA PHE A 29 2.65 -14.09 -2.57
C PHE A 29 2.29 -15.39 -1.83
N PRO A 30 1.16 -15.42 -1.08
CA PRO A 30 0.68 -16.64 -0.46
C PRO A 30 0.39 -17.73 -1.49
N ASP A 31 0.74 -18.97 -1.14
CA ASP A 31 0.33 -20.12 -1.95
C ASP A 31 -1.16 -20.38 -1.75
N LYS A 32 -1.91 -20.35 -2.85
CA LYS A 32 -3.37 -20.55 -2.88
C LYS A 32 -3.78 -21.94 -3.36
N GLY A 33 -2.83 -22.80 -3.76
CA GLY A 33 -3.07 -23.99 -4.58
C GLY A 33 -4.13 -24.96 -4.06
N ASN A 34 -4.26 -25.09 -2.74
CA ASN A 34 -5.23 -25.99 -2.11
C ASN A 34 -6.29 -25.28 -1.25
N LEU A 35 -6.38 -23.95 -1.32
CA LEU A 35 -7.33 -23.21 -0.50
C LEU A 35 -8.76 -23.42 -1.00
N LYS A 36 -9.60 -24.00 -0.14
CA LYS A 36 -11.03 -24.13 -0.39
C LYS A 36 -11.76 -22.86 0.05
N PHE A 37 -12.43 -22.23 -0.90
CA PHE A 37 -13.24 -21.03 -0.64
C PHE A 37 -14.73 -21.38 -0.62
N LEU A 38 -15.43 -20.94 0.42
CA LEU A 38 -16.87 -21.08 0.58
C LEU A 38 -17.55 -19.78 0.14
N SER A 39 -18.75 -19.87 -0.43
CA SER A 39 -19.55 -18.66 -0.70
C SER A 39 -19.87 -17.91 0.59
N SER A 40 -19.93 -16.58 0.53
CA SER A 40 -20.41 -15.73 1.63
C SER A 40 -21.82 -16.06 2.13
N LYS A 41 -22.61 -16.85 1.38
CA LYS A 41 -23.92 -17.36 1.82
C LYS A 41 -23.83 -18.58 2.74
N ASN A 42 -22.66 -19.20 2.86
CA ASN A 42 -22.45 -20.33 3.77
C ASN A 42 -22.48 -19.85 5.24
N PRO A 43 -23.18 -20.54 6.16
CA PRO A 43 -23.29 -20.10 7.56
C PRO A 43 -21.96 -19.86 8.29
N GLU A 44 -20.93 -20.67 8.02
CA GLU A 44 -19.60 -20.51 8.62
C GLU A 44 -18.87 -19.29 8.05
N ALA A 45 -18.96 -19.09 6.73
CA ALA A 45 -18.44 -17.90 6.07
C ALA A 45 -19.10 -16.62 6.61
N VAL A 46 -20.42 -16.63 6.84
CA VAL A 46 -21.16 -15.51 7.44
C VAL A 46 -20.63 -15.16 8.83
N ARG A 47 -20.33 -16.17 9.67
CA ARG A 47 -19.76 -15.94 11.00
C ARG A 47 -18.39 -15.27 10.93
N ILE A 48 -17.52 -15.73 10.03
CA ILE A 48 -16.21 -15.12 9.81
C ILE A 48 -16.36 -13.68 9.33
N LEU A 49 -17.19 -13.42 8.32
CA LEU A 49 -17.43 -12.06 7.80
C LEU A 49 -18.01 -11.12 8.87
N LYS A 50 -18.91 -11.61 9.72
CA LYS A 50 -19.42 -10.83 10.86
C LYS A 50 -18.32 -10.49 11.85
N SER A 51 -17.48 -11.46 12.23
CA SER A 51 -16.36 -11.23 13.16
C SER A 51 -15.35 -10.22 12.60
N ILE A 52 -15.12 -10.24 11.29
CA ILE A 52 -14.26 -9.30 10.59
C ILE A 52 -14.88 -7.90 10.62
N LYS A 53 -16.17 -7.77 10.30
CA LYS A 53 -16.86 -6.48 10.38
C LYS A 53 -16.86 -5.89 11.79
N GLU A 54 -17.02 -6.72 12.82
CA GLU A 54 -16.91 -6.30 14.21
C GLU A 54 -15.49 -5.82 14.56
N LEU A 55 -14.47 -6.46 14.01
CA LEU A 55 -13.08 -6.02 14.15
C LEU A 55 -12.84 -4.67 13.45
N GLU A 56 -13.32 -4.51 12.22
CA GLU A 56 -13.22 -3.25 11.46
C GLU A 56 -13.92 -2.09 12.19
N ASN A 57 -15.07 -2.36 12.82
CA ASN A 57 -15.82 -1.35 13.58
C ASN A 57 -15.13 -0.88 14.87
N LYS A 58 -14.15 -1.64 15.38
CA LYS A 58 -13.35 -1.25 16.57
C LYS A 58 -12.19 -0.31 16.21
N ASN A 59 -11.86 -0.17 14.94
CA ASN A 59 -10.84 0.76 14.50
C ASN A 59 -11.28 2.20 14.78
N THR A 60 -10.31 3.10 14.97
CA THR A 60 -10.56 4.54 15.13
C THR A 60 -10.20 5.29 13.85
N SER A 61 -10.45 6.59 13.81
CA SER A 61 -9.77 7.46 12.85
C SER A 61 -8.31 7.66 13.27
N TYR A 62 -7.47 8.10 12.35
CA TYR A 62 -6.08 8.45 12.67
C TYR A 62 -5.52 9.55 11.77
N SER A 63 -4.50 10.23 12.30
CA SER A 63 -3.57 11.04 11.52
C SER A 63 -2.15 10.56 11.76
N GLY A 64 -1.26 10.77 10.80
CA GLY A 64 0.12 10.37 10.94
C GLY A 64 1.08 11.08 10.02
N GLU A 65 2.35 11.02 10.39
CA GLU A 65 3.49 11.33 9.54
C GLU A 65 4.13 10.01 9.12
N PHE A 66 4.55 9.89 7.86
CA PHE A 66 5.17 8.68 7.33
C PHE A 66 6.38 9.01 6.44
N SER A 67 7.24 8.02 6.23
CA SER A 67 8.17 7.97 5.10
C SER A 67 7.70 6.91 4.12
N MET A 68 7.71 7.24 2.84
CA MET A 68 7.46 6.31 1.74
C MET A 68 8.73 6.11 0.94
N ARG A 69 8.98 4.87 0.54
CA ARG A 69 10.06 4.52 -0.38
C ARG A 69 9.51 3.69 -1.54
N ILE A 70 9.92 3.99 -2.75
CA ILE A 70 9.53 3.25 -3.96
C ILE A 70 10.80 2.77 -4.64
N GLU A 71 10.90 1.47 -4.89
CA GLU A 71 11.91 0.87 -5.76
C GLU A 71 11.24 0.44 -7.07
N ASN A 72 11.54 1.10 -8.18
CA ASN A 72 11.12 0.68 -9.51
C ASN A 72 12.24 -0.20 -10.10
N PHE A 73 11.90 -1.30 -10.76
CA PHE A 73 12.87 -2.23 -11.37
C PHE A 73 12.90 -2.14 -12.90
N VAL A 74 11.81 -1.70 -13.51
CA VAL A 74 11.63 -1.60 -14.97
C VAL A 74 11.32 -0.14 -15.35
N PRO A 75 11.95 0.42 -16.40
CA PRO A 75 12.97 -0.17 -17.27
C PRO A 75 14.38 -0.20 -16.64
N LYS A 76 14.59 0.50 -15.53
CA LYS A 76 15.86 0.54 -14.81
C LYS A 76 15.60 0.61 -13.31
N LYS A 77 16.46 -0.05 -12.53
CA LYS A 77 16.40 0.01 -11.06
C LYS A 77 16.63 1.43 -10.57
N GLU A 78 15.62 2.02 -9.92
CA GLU A 78 15.66 3.35 -9.33
C GLU A 78 14.92 3.33 -7.98
N SER A 79 15.43 4.08 -7.01
CA SER A 79 14.83 4.19 -5.69
C SER A 79 14.51 5.63 -5.38
N PHE A 80 13.35 5.84 -4.77
CA PHE A 80 12.85 7.14 -4.41
C PHE A 80 12.34 7.12 -2.99
N SER A 81 12.42 8.25 -2.31
CA SER A 81 11.86 8.39 -0.96
C SER A 81 11.25 9.77 -0.78
N ALA A 82 10.16 9.83 -0.05
CA ALA A 82 9.51 11.08 0.34
C ALA A 82 8.86 10.92 1.71
N ASP A 83 8.82 12.00 2.46
CA ASP A 83 8.02 12.10 3.66
C ASP A 83 6.62 12.61 3.37
N GLY A 84 5.67 12.28 4.22
CA GLY A 84 4.28 12.67 4.01
C GLY A 84 3.43 12.66 5.27
N LYS A 85 2.20 13.11 5.08
CA LYS A 85 1.13 13.11 6.08
C LYS A 85 -0.04 12.32 5.57
N ILE A 86 -0.68 11.59 6.46
CA ILE A 86 -1.89 10.82 6.18
C ILE A 86 -2.97 11.18 7.18
N TYR A 87 -4.20 11.30 6.70
CA TYR A 87 -5.41 11.40 7.50
C TYR A 87 -6.38 10.31 7.02
N TYR A 88 -6.95 9.58 7.95
CA TYR A 88 -8.01 8.62 7.68
C TYR A 88 -9.15 8.85 8.67
N ASP A 89 -10.34 9.07 8.13
CA ASP A 89 -11.56 9.15 8.90
C ASP A 89 -12.37 7.87 8.76
N ARG A 90 -12.45 7.08 9.83
CA ARG A 90 -13.18 5.81 9.87
C ARG A 90 -14.68 5.97 9.62
N PRO A 91 -15.41 6.93 10.23
CA PRO A 91 -16.83 7.14 9.96
C PRO A 91 -17.17 7.35 8.49
N SER A 92 -16.42 8.21 7.79
CA SER A 92 -16.69 8.53 6.38
C SER A 92 -15.95 7.65 5.38
N GLY A 93 -14.92 6.91 5.82
CA GLY A 93 -14.03 6.16 4.93
C GLY A 93 -13.05 7.05 4.15
N LYS A 94 -13.06 8.37 4.38
CA LYS A 94 -12.20 9.32 3.68
C LYS A 94 -10.74 9.13 4.07
N MET A 95 -9.86 9.22 3.09
CA MET A 95 -8.42 9.22 3.29
C MET A 95 -7.76 10.33 2.48
N TYR A 96 -6.81 11.02 3.10
CA TYR A 96 -5.98 12.01 2.44
C TYR A 96 -4.52 11.69 2.71
N ILE A 97 -3.71 11.67 1.66
CA ILE A 97 -2.27 11.45 1.70
C ILE A 97 -1.61 12.63 1.02
N GLU A 98 -0.68 13.29 1.70
CA GLU A 98 0.12 14.37 1.15
C GLU A 98 1.61 14.05 1.28
N LEU A 99 2.35 14.22 0.20
CA LEU A 99 3.79 14.06 0.13
C LEU A 99 4.45 15.44 0.24
N SER A 100 5.40 15.57 1.15
CA SER A 100 6.09 16.82 1.48
C SER A 100 7.19 17.15 0.46
N ASP A 101 7.82 16.13 -0.11
CA ASP A 101 8.88 16.28 -1.11
C ASP A 101 8.43 15.79 -2.49
N PRO A 102 8.68 16.56 -3.56
CA PRO A 102 8.40 16.11 -4.92
C PRO A 102 9.35 14.99 -5.34
N PHE A 103 8.79 13.86 -5.78
CA PHE A 103 9.52 12.77 -6.41
C PHE A 103 10.05 13.22 -7.79
N PHE A 104 11.30 13.69 -7.94
CA PHE A 104 11.94 13.95 -9.25
C PHE A 104 11.04 14.63 -10.31
N GLY A 105 10.41 15.77 -9.99
CA GLY A 105 9.52 16.47 -10.93
C GLY A 105 8.25 15.69 -11.34
N MET A 106 8.05 14.47 -10.84
CA MET A 106 6.80 13.73 -10.82
C MET A 106 6.09 14.10 -9.53
N ILE A 107 4.99 14.80 -9.67
CA ILE A 107 4.31 15.32 -8.50
C ILE A 107 3.01 14.57 -8.36
N VAL A 108 2.86 13.68 -7.40
CA VAL A 108 1.54 13.67 -6.75
C VAL A 108 1.84 14.19 -5.38
N SER A 109 1.47 15.44 -5.18
CA SER A 109 1.62 16.05 -3.88
C SER A 109 0.51 15.57 -2.98
N ARG A 110 -0.69 15.26 -3.53
CA ARG A 110 -1.87 14.93 -2.73
C ARG A 110 -2.75 13.90 -3.42
N VAL A 111 -3.18 12.91 -2.65
CA VAL A 111 -4.20 11.93 -2.99
C VAL A 111 -5.33 12.05 -1.97
N PHE A 112 -6.54 12.26 -2.45
CA PHE A 112 -7.76 12.18 -1.64
C PHE A 112 -8.63 11.04 -2.15
N THR A 113 -9.31 10.34 -1.24
CA THR A 113 -10.36 9.38 -1.59
C THR A 113 -11.49 9.42 -0.56
N ASP A 114 -12.70 9.14 -1.03
CA ASP A 114 -13.90 8.88 -0.22
C ASP A 114 -14.21 7.37 -0.13
N GLY A 115 -13.29 6.51 -0.58
CA GLY A 115 -13.49 5.06 -0.69
C GLY A 115 -14.13 4.60 -2.00
N VAL A 116 -14.64 5.51 -2.83
CA VAL A 116 -15.30 5.20 -4.12
C VAL A 116 -14.54 5.81 -5.30
N SER A 117 -14.05 7.03 -5.13
CA SER A 117 -13.27 7.79 -6.11
C SER A 117 -11.91 8.18 -5.54
N ILE A 118 -10.97 8.51 -6.42
CA ILE A 118 -9.67 9.07 -6.07
C ILE A 118 -9.54 10.42 -6.77
N GLN A 119 -9.13 11.42 -6.02
CA GLN A 119 -8.73 12.70 -6.54
C GLN A 119 -7.22 12.86 -6.38
N ILE A 120 -6.54 13.20 -7.47
CA ILE A 120 -5.08 13.25 -7.54
C ILE A 120 -4.67 14.67 -7.93
N LYS A 121 -3.83 15.30 -7.12
CA LYS A 121 -3.23 16.60 -7.44
C LYS A 121 -1.73 16.44 -7.63
N THR A 122 -1.27 16.85 -8.81
CA THR A 122 0.15 17.02 -9.13
C THR A 122 0.51 18.50 -8.96
N ALA A 123 1.78 18.88 -8.74
CA ALA A 123 2.14 20.30 -8.64
C ALA A 123 2.01 21.05 -9.95
N ASN A 124 1.98 20.36 -11.09
CA ASN A 124 1.93 21.00 -12.41
C ASN A 124 0.61 20.75 -13.14
N SER A 125 -0.37 20.10 -12.51
CA SER A 125 -1.68 19.83 -13.11
C SER A 125 -2.82 20.19 -12.18
N ASN A 126 -3.98 20.45 -12.77
CA ASN A 126 -5.23 20.50 -12.04
C ASN A 126 -5.52 19.15 -11.37
N THR A 127 -6.34 19.20 -10.32
CA THR A 127 -6.88 18.01 -9.66
C THR A 127 -7.64 17.16 -10.68
N GLN A 128 -7.33 15.87 -10.73
CA GLN A 128 -8.04 14.89 -11.54
C GLN A 128 -8.87 14.00 -10.64
N THR A 129 -10.14 13.79 -10.97
CA THR A 129 -11.03 12.86 -10.27
C THR A 129 -11.21 11.62 -11.13
N LEU A 130 -10.86 10.46 -10.57
CA LEU A 130 -10.94 9.15 -11.21
C LEU A 130 -11.73 8.18 -10.31
N PRO A 131 -12.30 7.10 -10.87
CA PRO A 131 -12.78 5.98 -10.06
C PRO A 131 -11.65 5.40 -9.19
N MET A 132 -12.00 4.77 -8.06
CA MET A 132 -11.04 4.00 -7.26
C MET A 132 -10.33 2.96 -8.12
N GLY A 133 -9.01 3.08 -8.23
CA GLY A 133 -8.18 2.27 -9.11
C GLY A 133 -6.70 2.59 -8.94
N ASP A 134 -5.86 2.02 -9.81
CA ASP A 134 -4.42 2.21 -9.73
C ASP A 134 -4.02 3.66 -10.05
N ILE A 135 -3.08 4.20 -9.29
CA ILE A 135 -2.49 5.51 -9.55
C ILE A 135 -1.27 5.31 -10.43
N VAL A 136 -1.29 5.93 -11.61
CA VAL A 136 -0.22 5.83 -12.59
C VAL A 136 0.57 7.13 -12.64
N PHE A 137 1.86 7.04 -12.35
CA PHE A 137 2.82 8.13 -12.45
C PHE A 137 3.59 7.98 -13.72
N LYS A 138 3.69 9.04 -14.49
CA LYS A 138 4.57 9.11 -15.65
C LYS A 138 5.59 10.21 -15.42
N ASP A 139 6.83 9.96 -15.79
CA ASP A 139 7.81 11.03 -15.85
C ASP A 139 7.41 12.06 -16.93
N PRO A 140 7.95 13.29 -16.90
CA PRO A 140 7.61 14.32 -17.89
C PRO A 140 7.83 13.90 -19.35
N THR A 141 8.71 12.91 -19.59
CA THR A 141 8.98 12.36 -20.93
C THR A 141 8.01 11.26 -21.36
N GLY A 142 7.21 10.73 -20.42
CA GLY A 142 6.28 9.61 -20.63
C GLY A 142 6.95 8.25 -20.83
N LYS A 143 8.29 8.16 -20.76
CA LYS A 143 9.06 6.93 -20.99
C LYS A 143 9.15 6.06 -19.76
N LYS A 144 9.00 6.65 -18.57
CA LYS A 144 8.99 5.92 -17.30
C LYS A 144 7.60 6.00 -16.71
N GLN A 145 7.09 4.84 -16.30
CA GLN A 145 5.82 4.73 -15.63
C GLN A 145 6.00 3.96 -14.33
N SER A 146 5.45 4.47 -13.23
CA SER A 146 5.27 3.73 -11.99
C SER A 146 3.77 3.59 -11.72
N THR A 147 3.35 2.40 -11.30
CA THR A 147 1.95 2.14 -10.95
C THR A 147 1.89 1.84 -9.46
N ILE A 148 1.01 2.54 -8.75
CA ILE A 148 0.67 2.28 -7.36
C ILE A 148 -0.72 1.65 -7.33
N PRO A 149 -0.87 0.39 -6.88
CA PRO A 149 -2.16 -0.26 -6.76
C PRO A 149 -2.90 0.28 -5.54
N PHE A 150 -3.47 1.47 -5.68
CA PHE A 150 -4.04 2.23 -4.57
C PHE A 150 -5.18 1.50 -3.84
N PRO A 151 -6.06 0.69 -4.48
CA PRO A 151 -7.11 -0.02 -3.75
C PRO A 151 -6.56 -0.94 -2.66
N VAL A 152 -5.47 -1.67 -2.92
CA VAL A 152 -4.88 -2.57 -1.89
C VAL A 152 -4.13 -1.82 -0.80
N LEU A 153 -3.52 -0.67 -1.14
CA LEU A 153 -2.94 0.22 -0.14
C LEU A 153 -4.02 0.82 0.76
N TYR A 154 -5.08 1.39 0.16
CA TYR A 154 -6.21 1.97 0.87
C TYR A 154 -6.81 0.95 1.83
N SER A 155 -7.13 -0.27 1.36
CA SER A 155 -7.70 -1.30 2.22
C SER A 155 -6.82 -1.68 3.40
N LEU A 156 -5.51 -1.82 3.21
CA LEU A 156 -4.62 -2.14 4.32
C LEU A 156 -4.46 -0.95 5.29
N LEU A 157 -4.32 0.27 4.77
CA LEU A 157 -4.14 1.49 5.56
C LEU A 157 -5.41 1.91 6.31
N SER A 158 -6.59 1.57 5.81
CA SER A 158 -7.88 1.79 6.47
C SER A 158 -8.37 0.58 7.26
N ASN A 159 -7.68 -0.57 7.13
CA ASN A 159 -8.13 -1.87 7.64
C ASN A 159 -9.59 -2.14 7.26
N ASN A 160 -9.92 -1.87 6.00
CA ASN A 160 -11.27 -1.95 5.44
C ASN A 160 -11.29 -2.93 4.26
N SER A 161 -11.72 -4.16 4.54
CA SER A 161 -11.95 -5.21 3.54
C SER A 161 -13.36 -5.11 2.96
N SER A 162 -14.32 -4.60 3.73
CA SER A 162 -15.74 -4.57 3.40
C SER A 162 -16.11 -3.48 2.38
N GLY A 163 -15.45 -2.31 2.43
CA GLY A 163 -15.69 -1.18 1.54
C GLY A 163 -15.38 -1.46 0.06
N LEU A 164 -14.50 -2.43 -0.23
CA LEU A 164 -14.20 -2.82 -1.61
C LEU A 164 -15.15 -3.88 -2.17
N ALA A 165 -15.95 -4.57 -1.35
CA ALA A 165 -16.71 -5.72 -1.82
C ALA A 165 -18.01 -5.35 -2.55
N GLY A 166 -18.61 -4.19 -2.27
CA GLY A 166 -19.83 -3.73 -2.94
C GLY A 166 -20.90 -4.83 -3.07
N ALA A 167 -21.36 -5.07 -4.30
CA ALA A 167 -22.25 -6.18 -4.67
C ALA A 167 -21.50 -7.37 -5.30
N ASP A 168 -20.17 -7.34 -5.32
CA ASP A 168 -19.34 -8.35 -5.98
C ASP A 168 -19.37 -9.68 -5.20
N PRO A 169 -19.24 -10.83 -5.89
CA PRO A 169 -19.16 -12.13 -5.24
C PRO A 169 -18.02 -12.22 -4.21
N ILE A 170 -18.38 -12.60 -2.99
CA ILE A 170 -17.46 -12.80 -1.87
C ILE A 170 -17.36 -14.28 -1.54
N PHE A 171 -16.14 -14.74 -1.31
CA PHE A 171 -15.85 -16.08 -0.83
C PHE A 171 -14.90 -16.03 0.36
N VAL A 172 -14.98 -17.03 1.24
CA VAL A 172 -14.21 -17.09 2.47
C VAL A 172 -13.50 -18.43 2.57
N ASN A 173 -12.21 -18.40 2.83
CA ASN A 173 -11.47 -19.56 3.28
C ASN A 173 -11.42 -19.55 4.82
N LEU A 174 -11.90 -20.62 5.43
CA LEU A 174 -12.05 -20.67 6.89
C LEU A 174 -10.70 -20.89 7.60
N SER A 175 -9.80 -21.68 7.03
CA SER A 175 -8.52 -22.05 7.67
C SER A 175 -7.56 -20.86 7.76
N GLU A 176 -7.45 -20.10 6.68
CA GLU A 176 -6.58 -18.92 6.57
C GLU A 176 -7.30 -17.63 6.94
N ARG A 177 -8.58 -17.69 7.29
CA ARG A 177 -9.47 -16.53 7.47
C ARG A 177 -9.34 -15.53 6.32
N ALA A 178 -9.25 -16.03 5.09
CA ALA A 178 -9.05 -15.21 3.91
C ALA A 178 -10.39 -14.88 3.24
N ILE A 179 -10.56 -13.63 2.78
CA ILE A 179 -11.71 -13.17 2.00
C ILE A 179 -11.26 -12.97 0.55
N LEU A 180 -11.93 -13.61 -0.39
CA LEU A 180 -11.77 -13.38 -1.82
C LEU A 180 -12.97 -12.61 -2.35
N VAL A 181 -12.73 -11.43 -2.90
CA VAL A 181 -13.70 -10.63 -3.64
C VAL A 181 -13.40 -10.76 -5.13
N LYS A 182 -14.37 -11.23 -5.91
CA LYS A 182 -14.26 -11.36 -7.37
C LYS A 182 -14.96 -10.21 -8.06
N LYS A 183 -14.19 -9.28 -8.61
CA LYS A 183 -14.70 -8.17 -9.41
C LYS A 183 -14.57 -8.48 -10.91
N PRO A 184 -15.31 -7.78 -11.78
CA PRO A 184 -15.08 -7.88 -13.22
C PRO A 184 -13.63 -7.56 -13.58
N GLY A 185 -12.87 -8.59 -13.97
CA GLY A 185 -11.46 -8.48 -14.38
C GLY A 185 -10.43 -8.39 -13.25
N GLU A 186 -10.85 -8.48 -11.98
CA GLU A 186 -9.94 -8.35 -10.84
C GLU A 186 -10.33 -9.29 -9.70
N ASP A 187 -9.34 -9.94 -9.10
CA ASP A 187 -9.53 -10.72 -7.88
C ASP A 187 -8.75 -10.03 -6.75
N ILE A 188 -9.43 -9.76 -5.64
CA ILE A 188 -8.81 -9.18 -4.43
C ILE A 188 -8.93 -10.19 -3.30
N THR A 189 -7.82 -10.57 -2.69
CA THR A 189 -7.78 -11.46 -1.54
C THR A 189 -7.25 -10.73 -0.31
N PHE A 190 -7.99 -10.79 0.80
CA PHE A 190 -7.61 -10.24 2.10
C PHE A 190 -7.26 -11.40 3.03
N TRP A 191 -6.11 -11.35 3.69
CA TRP A 191 -5.76 -12.30 4.75
C TRP A 191 -5.92 -11.62 6.09
N MET A 192 -6.87 -12.11 6.87
CA MET A 192 -7.26 -11.51 8.14
C MET A 192 -6.52 -12.17 9.29
N THR A 193 -6.17 -11.37 10.27
CA THR A 193 -5.71 -11.78 11.59
C THR A 193 -6.72 -11.37 12.64
N ASP A 194 -6.49 -11.74 13.90
CA ASP A 194 -7.31 -11.26 15.02
C ASP A 194 -7.17 -9.75 15.26
N PHE A 195 -6.16 -9.10 14.68
CA PHE A 195 -5.87 -7.67 14.86
C PHE A 195 -6.17 -6.81 13.62
N GLY A 196 -6.56 -7.43 12.50
CA GLY A 196 -6.91 -6.74 11.26
C GLY A 196 -6.37 -7.45 10.03
N ILE A 197 -6.39 -6.76 8.90
CA ILE A 197 -5.82 -7.24 7.63
C ILE A 197 -4.29 -7.34 7.78
N GLY A 198 -3.75 -8.54 7.62
CA GLY A 198 -2.30 -8.78 7.58
C GLY A 198 -1.72 -8.55 6.19
N SER A 199 -2.45 -8.93 5.14
CA SER A 199 -2.09 -8.66 3.75
C SER A 199 -3.29 -8.58 2.82
N VAL A 200 -3.11 -7.89 1.69
CA VAL A 200 -4.06 -7.80 0.58
C VAL A 200 -3.34 -8.09 -0.73
N GLU A 201 -3.85 -9.01 -1.52
CA GLU A 201 -3.36 -9.33 -2.87
C GLU A 201 -4.41 -8.89 -3.88
N LEU A 202 -3.94 -8.26 -4.96
CA LEU A 202 -4.71 -7.92 -6.13
C LEU A 202 -4.13 -8.67 -7.34
N LEU A 203 -5.00 -9.34 -8.08
CA LEU A 203 -4.72 -9.79 -9.43
C LEU A 203 -5.63 -9.01 -10.39
N SER A 204 -5.07 -8.06 -11.14
CA SER A 204 -5.82 -7.23 -12.08
C SER A 204 -5.49 -7.60 -13.52
N LYS A 205 -6.50 -8.11 -14.25
CA LYS A 205 -6.41 -8.31 -15.70
C LYS A 205 -6.53 -6.99 -16.45
N LYS A 206 -7.24 -6.00 -15.88
CA LYS A 206 -7.43 -4.66 -16.46
C LYS A 206 -6.10 -3.92 -16.58
N SER A 207 -5.34 -3.92 -15.49
CA SER A 207 -4.04 -3.23 -15.42
C SER A 207 -2.85 -4.14 -15.74
N ASN A 208 -3.12 -5.42 -16.07
CA ASN A 208 -2.10 -6.47 -16.29
C ASN A 208 -1.03 -6.48 -15.17
N LEU A 209 -1.46 -6.43 -13.91
CA LEU A 209 -0.57 -6.41 -12.75
C LEU A 209 -1.06 -7.37 -11.67
N LYS A 210 -0.10 -7.86 -10.89
CA LYS A 210 -0.35 -8.58 -9.64
C LYS A 210 0.37 -7.85 -8.52
N ALA A 211 -0.32 -7.54 -7.45
CA ALA A 211 0.25 -6.81 -6.32
C ALA A 211 -0.08 -7.50 -5.00
N ILE A 212 0.81 -7.41 -4.03
CA ILE A 212 0.54 -7.76 -2.65
C ILE A 212 1.04 -6.66 -1.74
N THR A 213 0.19 -6.17 -0.84
CA THR A 213 0.56 -5.28 0.27
C THR A 213 0.46 -6.06 1.57
N LYS A 214 1.50 -6.04 2.40
CA LYS A 214 1.59 -6.78 3.66
C LYS A 214 2.08 -5.88 4.79
N VAL A 215 1.54 -6.06 6.00
CA VAL A 215 2.08 -5.44 7.22
C VAL A 215 3.38 -6.14 7.60
N GLN A 216 4.43 -5.36 7.82
CA GLN A 216 5.71 -5.87 8.33
C GLN A 216 5.66 -5.94 9.86
N GLY A 217 5.97 -7.10 10.43
CA GLY A 217 5.93 -7.33 11.87
C GLY A 217 4.53 -7.58 12.42
N ILE A 218 4.23 -7.05 13.61
CA ILE A 218 2.96 -7.27 14.32
C ILE A 218 1.85 -6.48 13.63
N VAL A 219 0.75 -7.15 13.28
CA VAL A 219 -0.44 -6.50 12.73
C VAL A 219 -1.07 -5.59 13.79
N SER A 220 -1.17 -4.32 13.46
CA SER A 220 -1.81 -3.29 14.28
C SER A 220 -2.55 -2.31 13.40
N PHE A 221 -3.48 -1.57 13.99
CA PHE A 221 -4.14 -0.47 13.32
C PHE A 221 -3.87 0.86 14.03
N PRO A 222 -3.38 1.90 13.32
CA PRO A 222 -2.86 1.87 11.94
C PRO A 222 -1.61 0.98 11.81
N PRO A 223 -1.30 0.46 10.60
CA PRO A 223 -0.10 -0.34 10.40
C PRO A 223 1.16 0.51 10.55
N LYS A 224 2.15 0.03 11.31
CA LYS A 224 3.42 0.75 11.50
C LYS A 224 4.29 0.75 10.25
N THR A 225 4.33 -0.37 9.54
CA THR A 225 5.07 -0.50 8.29
C THR A 225 4.33 -1.43 7.35
N THR A 226 4.18 -0.99 6.11
CA THR A 226 3.59 -1.80 5.04
C THR A 226 4.58 -1.90 3.89
N ILE A 227 4.60 -3.06 3.25
CA ILE A 227 5.38 -3.31 2.05
C ILE A 227 4.42 -3.76 0.97
N THR A 228 4.51 -3.15 -0.20
CA THR A 228 3.83 -3.55 -1.42
C THR A 228 4.84 -4.07 -2.41
N ARG A 229 4.56 -5.23 -2.99
CA ARG A 229 5.29 -5.79 -4.14
C ARG A 229 4.34 -5.85 -5.32
N ILE A 230 4.77 -5.31 -6.46
CA ILE A 230 4.03 -5.33 -7.73
C ILE A 230 4.84 -6.09 -8.75
N VAL A 231 4.21 -7.06 -9.41
CA VAL A 231 4.82 -7.93 -10.41
C VAL A 231 3.95 -8.03 -11.67
N GLU A 232 4.57 -8.39 -12.78
CA GLU A 232 3.83 -8.82 -13.96
C GLU A 232 3.17 -10.20 -13.70
N PRO A 233 1.86 -10.40 -13.94
CA PRO A 233 1.16 -11.63 -13.56
C PRO A 233 1.69 -12.92 -14.20
N LYS A 234 2.20 -12.84 -15.43
CA LYS A 234 2.64 -14.03 -16.20
C LYS A 234 4.05 -14.47 -15.83
N THR A 235 4.95 -13.52 -15.64
CA THR A 235 6.38 -13.78 -15.43
C THR A 235 6.78 -13.71 -13.95
N ASN A 236 5.93 -13.11 -13.09
CA ASN A 236 6.27 -12.70 -11.73
C ASN A 236 7.52 -11.79 -11.66
N LEU A 237 7.87 -11.13 -12.77
CA LEU A 237 8.96 -10.17 -12.78
C LEU A 237 8.56 -8.95 -11.94
N ASP A 238 9.41 -8.58 -10.98
CA ASP A 238 9.21 -7.40 -10.15
C ASP A 238 9.13 -6.15 -11.05
N GLN A 239 8.02 -5.43 -10.93
CA GLN A 239 7.86 -4.11 -11.53
C GLN A 239 8.31 -3.06 -10.54
N ASN A 240 7.65 -2.98 -9.38
CA ASN A 240 7.91 -1.99 -8.34
C ASN A 240 7.73 -2.59 -6.94
N LYS A 241 8.42 -2.02 -5.95
CA LYS A 241 8.18 -2.22 -4.52
C LYS A 241 7.93 -0.88 -3.85
N ILE A 242 7.02 -0.86 -2.87
CA ILE A 242 6.67 0.34 -2.11
C ILE A 242 6.76 -0.01 -0.64
N GLU A 243 7.37 0.83 0.17
CA GLU A 243 7.38 0.72 1.61
C GLU A 243 6.77 2.00 2.19
N ILE A 244 5.82 1.89 3.11
CA ILE A 244 5.28 3.00 3.88
C ILE A 244 5.57 2.72 5.34
N LYS A 245 6.29 3.62 6.00
CA LYS A 245 6.65 3.51 7.42
C LYS A 245 6.12 4.71 8.17
N MET A 246 5.22 4.45 9.13
CA MET A 246 4.68 5.46 10.01
C MET A 246 5.75 5.93 11.01
N LYS A 247 5.94 7.25 11.09
CA LYS A 247 6.85 7.91 12.03
C LYS A 247 6.11 8.35 13.29
N LYS A 248 4.90 8.89 13.12
CA LYS A 248 4.01 9.33 14.19
C LYS A 248 2.59 8.95 13.86
N ILE A 249 1.83 8.59 14.90
CA ILE A 249 0.41 8.23 14.80
C ILE A 249 -0.33 8.94 15.93
N ALA A 250 -1.43 9.59 15.61
CA ALA A 250 -2.39 10.11 16.56
C ALA A 250 -3.77 9.53 16.23
N LEU A 251 -4.38 8.87 17.21
CA LEU A 251 -5.72 8.29 17.10
C LEU A 251 -6.77 9.34 17.46
N SER A 252 -7.91 9.28 16.80
CA SER A 252 -9.07 10.13 17.10
C SER A 252 -10.37 9.40 16.75
N GLU A 253 -11.50 9.87 17.28
CA GLU A 253 -12.80 9.33 16.88
C GLU A 253 -13.18 9.72 15.45
N THR A 254 -12.81 10.94 15.04
CA THR A 254 -13.03 11.49 13.70
C THR A 254 -11.89 12.42 13.27
N ILE A 255 -11.79 12.69 11.97
CA ILE A 255 -10.95 13.75 11.40
C ILE A 255 -11.86 14.87 10.86
N PRO A 256 -11.59 16.14 11.17
CA PRO A 256 -12.38 17.27 10.65
C PRO A 256 -12.41 17.30 9.12
N ASP A 257 -13.58 17.58 8.55
CA ASP A 257 -13.78 17.65 7.08
C ASP A 257 -12.84 18.63 6.37
N SER A 258 -12.39 19.69 7.06
CA SER A 258 -11.41 20.65 6.53
C SER A 258 -10.05 20.04 6.19
N LYS A 259 -9.73 18.84 6.69
CA LYS A 259 -8.52 18.09 6.34
C LYS A 259 -8.64 17.31 5.02
N PHE A 260 -9.82 17.25 4.44
CA PHE A 260 -10.11 16.51 3.21
C PHE A 260 -10.38 17.43 2.00
N GLN A 261 -9.91 18.67 2.04
CA GLN A 261 -10.08 19.67 0.97
C GLN A 261 -8.74 19.93 0.26
N PHE A 262 -8.78 20.28 -1.05
CA PHE A 262 -7.60 20.55 -1.88
C PHE A 262 -7.10 21.99 -1.88
#